data_AF-T1AU57-F1
#
_entry.id   AF-T1AU57-F1
#
_cell.length_a   1.000
_cell.length_b   1.000
_cell.length_c   1.000
_cell.angle_alpha   90.00
_cell.angle_beta   90.00
_cell.angle_gamma   90.00
#
_symmetry.space_group_name_H-M   'P 1'
#
loop_
_entity.id
_entity.type
_entity.pdbx_description
1 polymer ?
#
loop_
_entity_poly.entity_id
_entity_poly.type
_entity_poly.pdbx_seq_one_letter_code
_entity_poly.pdbx_strand_id
1 'polypeptide(L)'
;ELTVNFPVRMDDGSYRVFTGHRVQYNMARGPTKGGIRFHPGVTLDEVRALAAWMTWKCAVVNIPYGGAKGGVVVDPKKLSIGE
;
A
#
# COMPACT_ATOMS: atom_id res chain seq x y z
N GLU A 1 1.37 4.90 11.11
CA GLU A 1 1.23 3.70 10.25
C GLU A 1 -0.19 3.18 10.39
N LEU A 2 -0.75 2.56 9.36
CA LEU A 2 -2.13 2.07 9.37
C LEU A 2 -2.18 0.64 8.82
N THR A 3 -2.82 -0.26 9.55
CA THR A 3 -3.18 -1.60 9.09
C THR A 3 -4.70 -1.74 9.17
N VAL A 4 -5.31 -2.22 8.10
CA VAL A 4 -6.76 -2.41 8.00
C VAL A 4 -7.06 -3.84 7.57
N ASN A 5 -8.11 -4.43 8.16
CA ASN A 5 -8.69 -5.66 7.68
C ASN A 5 -10.09 -5.32 7.14
N PHE A 6 -10.34 -5.60 5.88
CA PHE A 6 -11.59 -5.22 5.22
C PHE A 6 -12.20 -6.43 4.50
N PRO A 7 -13.51 -6.67 4.66
CA PRO A 7 -14.21 -7.74 3.94
C PRO A 7 -14.51 -7.29 2.50
N VAL A 8 -14.35 -8.20 1.55
CA VAL A 8 -14.75 -8.05 0.15
C VAL A 8 -15.66 -9.22 -0.20
N ARG A 9 -16.75 -8.93 -0.92
CA ARG A 9 -17.63 -9.97 -1.47
C ARG A 9 -16.99 -10.48 -2.76
N MET A 10 -16.71 -11.78 -2.80
CA MET A 10 -16.12 -12.47 -3.95
C MET A 10 -17.21 -12.80 -4.97
N ASP A 11 -16.81 -13.21 -6.18
CA ASP A 11 -17.74 -13.53 -7.28
C ASP A 11 -18.65 -14.73 -6.95
N ASP A 12 -18.17 -15.68 -6.14
CA ASP A 12 -18.96 -16.83 -5.66
C ASP A 12 -19.99 -16.48 -4.57
N GLY A 13 -20.06 -15.20 -4.19
CA GLY A 13 -20.95 -14.68 -3.15
C GLY A 13 -20.42 -14.84 -1.72
N SER A 14 -19.27 -15.50 -1.52
CA SER A 14 -18.60 -15.56 -0.23
C SER A 14 -17.97 -14.22 0.14
N TYR A 15 -17.63 -14.05 1.42
CA TYR A 15 -16.86 -12.90 1.89
C TYR A 15 -15.45 -13.34 2.26
N ARG A 16 -14.45 -12.63 1.75
CA ARG A 16 -13.05 -12.80 2.13
C ARG A 16 -12.53 -11.54 2.78
N VAL A 17 -11.80 -11.69 3.88
CA VAL A 17 -11.14 -10.58 4.57
C VAL A 17 -9.71 -10.44 4.01
N PHE A 18 -9.36 -9.23 3.61
CA PHE A 18 -8.02 -8.86 3.17
C PHE A 18 -7.36 -7.92 4.16
N THR A 19 -6.04 -8.03 4.28
CA THR A 19 -5.22 -7.13 5.08
C THR A 19 -4.54 -6.11 4.17
N GLY A 20 -4.70 -4.83 4.50
CA GLY A 20 -4.04 -3.71 3.84
C GLY A 20 -3.19 -2.91 4.81
N HIS A 21 -2.07 -2.38 4.31
CA HIS A 21 -1.15 -1.50 5.03
C HIS A 21 -1.01 -0.17 4.31
N ARG A 22 -0.91 0.92 5.06
CA ARG A 22 -0.53 2.23 4.57
C ARG A 22 0.44 2.89 5.56
N VAL A 23 1.65 3.19 5.08
CA VAL A 23 2.65 3.94 5.84
C VAL A 23 2.84 5.30 5.19
N GLN A 24 2.61 6.35 5.97
CA GLN A 24 2.97 7.73 5.66
C GLN A 24 4.24 8.03 6.45
N TYR A 25 5.39 8.05 5.79
CA TYR A 25 6.70 8.09 6.45
C TYR A 25 7.10 9.52 6.83
N ASN A 26 6.92 10.48 5.91
CA ASN A 26 7.28 11.87 6.13
C ASN A 26 6.40 12.78 5.27
N MET A 27 5.91 13.89 5.84
CA MET A 27 5.05 14.88 5.19
C MET A 27 5.64 16.29 5.12
N ALA A 28 6.93 16.46 5.44
CA ALA A 28 7.57 17.78 5.55
C ALA A 28 7.58 18.57 4.24
N ARG A 29 7.57 17.87 3.09
CA ARG A 29 7.56 18.50 1.75
C ARG A 29 6.16 18.65 1.15
N GLY A 30 5.10 18.26 1.87
CA GLY A 30 3.73 18.26 1.38
C GLY A 30 3.03 16.91 1.54
N PRO A 31 1.88 16.71 0.86
CA PRO A 31 1.11 15.48 0.95
C PRO A 31 1.96 14.24 0.63
N THR A 32 1.68 13.13 1.31
CA THR A 32 2.49 11.91 1.12
C THR A 32 2.13 11.19 -0.18
N LYS A 33 3.13 10.87 -1.00
CA LYS A 33 2.96 10.15 -2.27
C LYS A 33 3.59 8.76 -2.22
N GLY A 34 2.87 7.81 -2.79
CA GLY A 34 3.40 6.50 -3.16
C GLY A 34 2.31 5.46 -3.41
N GLY A 35 2.63 4.50 -4.27
CA GLY A 35 1.69 3.51 -4.78
C GLY A 35 1.27 2.46 -3.75
N ILE A 36 0.39 1.58 -4.19
CA ILE A 36 -0.09 0.40 -3.46
C ILE A 36 0.47 -0.84 -4.16
N ARG A 37 1.06 -1.76 -3.39
CA ARG A 37 1.55 -3.06 -3.89
C ARG A 37 0.55 -4.16 -3.56
N PHE A 38 0.14 -4.92 -4.56
CA PHE A 38 -0.63 -6.14 -4.35
C PHE A 38 0.32 -7.33 -4.49
N HIS A 39 0.57 -8.03 -3.39
CA HIS A 39 1.41 -9.23 -3.38
C HIS A 39 1.08 -10.08 -2.14
N PRO A 40 1.06 -11.42 -2.23
CA PRO A 40 0.72 -12.27 -1.08
C PRO A 40 1.74 -12.17 0.06
N GLY A 41 2.97 -11.75 -0.24
CA GLY A 41 4.05 -11.57 0.73
C GLY A 41 4.24 -10.13 1.25
N VAL A 42 3.29 -9.20 1.02
CA VAL A 42 3.40 -7.86 1.59
C VAL A 42 3.47 -7.95 3.12
N THR A 43 4.42 -7.24 3.72
CA THR A 43 4.50 -7.07 5.18
C THR A 43 4.51 -5.58 5.55
N LEU A 44 4.17 -5.26 6.80
CA LEU A 44 4.22 -3.87 7.29
C LEU A 44 5.64 -3.28 7.20
N ASP A 45 6.67 -4.07 7.52
CA ASP A 45 8.06 -3.62 7.51
C ASP A 45 8.54 -3.31 6.09
N GLU A 46 8.16 -4.12 5.11
CA GLU A 46 8.43 -3.85 3.69
C GLU A 46 7.77 -2.54 3.26
N VAL A 47 6.49 -2.33 3.62
CA VAL A 47 5.76 -1.10 3.28
C VAL A 47 6.40 0.12 3.96
N ARG A 48 6.88 -0.02 5.20
CA ARG A 48 7.62 1.03 5.91
C ARG A 48 8.90 1.42 5.18
N ALA A 49 9.72 0.43 4.80
CA ALA A 49 10.95 0.66 4.06
C ALA A 49 10.70 1.34 2.70
N LEU A 50 9.68 0.87 1.96
CA LEU A 50 9.29 1.46 0.68
C LEU A 50 8.72 2.88 0.81
N ALA A 51 8.03 3.20 1.92
CA ALA A 51 7.55 4.55 2.20
C ALA A 51 8.71 5.52 2.45
N ALA A 52 9.74 5.09 3.18
CA ALA A 52 10.97 5.86 3.38
C ALA A 52 11.67 6.12 2.03
N TRP A 53 11.80 5.10 1.18
CA TRP A 53 12.35 5.29 -0.18
C TRP A 53 11.55 6.27 -1.02
N MET A 54 10.22 6.35 -0.87
CA MET A 54 9.41 7.35 -1.57
C MET A 54 9.72 8.77 -1.10
N THR A 55 10.02 8.99 0.18
CA THR A 55 10.46 10.30 0.69
C THR A 55 11.74 10.73 -0.02
N TRP A 56 12.76 9.87 -0.03
CA TRP A 56 14.05 10.17 -0.66
C TRP A 56 13.93 10.35 -2.17
N LYS A 57 13.15 9.48 -2.83
CA LYS A 57 12.90 9.58 -4.27
C LYS A 57 12.31 10.94 -4.63
N CYS A 58 11.23 11.35 -3.95
CA CYS A 58 10.63 12.67 -4.19
C CYS A 58 11.60 13.80 -3.86
N ALA A 59 12.41 13.65 -2.81
CA ALA A 59 13.39 14.67 -2.43
C ALA A 59 14.48 14.87 -3.49
N VAL A 60 15.05 13.78 -4.02
CA VAL A 60 16.14 13.79 -5.00
C VAL A 60 15.74 14.45 -6.32
N VAL A 61 14.52 14.23 -6.81
CA VAL A 61 14.02 14.84 -8.06
C VAL A 61 13.18 16.10 -7.83
N ASN A 62 13.31 16.71 -6.65
CA ASN A 62 12.65 17.96 -6.27
C ASN A 62 11.11 17.99 -6.45
N ILE A 63 10.44 16.87 -6.20
CA ILE A 63 8.98 16.78 -6.22
C ILE A 63 8.45 17.18 -4.82
N PRO A 64 7.45 18.09 -4.72
CA PRO A 64 6.92 18.59 -3.45
C PRO A 64 5.93 17.61 -2.80
N TYR A 65 6.40 16.38 -2.55
CA TYR A 65 5.64 15.36 -1.85
C TYR A 65 6.46 14.71 -0.75
N GLY A 66 5.76 14.38 0.33
CA GLY A 66 6.22 13.44 1.33
C GLY A 66 6.27 12.01 0.80
N GLY A 67 6.82 11.08 1.59
CA GLY A 67 6.87 9.67 1.21
C GLY A 67 5.79 8.85 1.88
N ALA A 68 5.10 8.02 1.09
CA ALA A 68 4.21 6.98 1.58
C ALA A 68 4.35 5.71 0.76
N LYS A 69 3.83 4.61 1.28
CA LYS A 69 3.59 3.40 0.51
C LYS A 69 2.39 2.69 1.12
N GLY A 70 1.64 1.98 0.29
CA GLY A 70 0.68 1.00 0.76
C GLY A 70 0.95 -0.38 0.19
N GLY A 71 0.29 -1.38 0.77
CA GLY A 71 0.24 -2.71 0.22
C GLY A 71 -0.99 -3.47 0.68
N VAL A 72 -1.44 -4.42 -0.12
CA VAL A 72 -2.54 -5.32 0.21
C VAL A 72 -2.01 -6.74 0.06
N VAL A 73 -2.25 -7.55 1.09
CA VAL A 73 -1.83 -8.95 1.17
C VAL A 73 -2.79 -9.77 0.31
N VAL A 74 -2.49 -9.86 -0.99
CA VAL A 74 -3.32 -10.58 -1.97
C VAL A 74 -2.50 -11.04 -3.16
N ASP A 75 -2.91 -12.13 -3.79
CA ASP A 75 -2.39 -12.59 -5.08
C ASP A 75 -3.38 -12.21 -6.19
N PRO A 76 -3.11 -11.14 -6.97
CA PRO A 76 -4.02 -10.69 -8.02
C PRO A 76 -4.26 -11.72 -9.12
N LYS A 77 -3.37 -12.71 -9.27
CA LYS A 77 -3.52 -13.75 -10.30
C LYS A 77 -4.60 -14.78 -9.94
N LYS A 78 -5.04 -14.79 -8.69
CA LYS A 78 -6.11 -15.66 -8.19
C LYS A 78 -7.45 -14.95 -8.09
N LEU A 79 -7.51 -13.69 -8.53
CA LEU A 79 -8.72 -12.88 -8.54
C LEU A 79 -9.25 -12.77 -9.96
N SER A 80 -10.56 -12.71 -10.09
CA SER A 80 -11.20 -12.33 -11.34
C SER A 80 -10.99 -10.83 -11.63
N ILE A 81 -11.49 -10.34 -12.77
CA ILE A 81 -11.49 -8.89 -13.07
C ILE A 81 -12.49 -8.13 -12.18
N GLY A 82 -13.52 -8.80 -11.69
CA GLY A 82 -14.55 -8.23 -10.81
C GLY A 82 -14.13 -8.15 -9.34
N GLU A 83 -13.05 -8.83 -8.97
CA GLU A 83 -12.52 -8.98 -7.60
C GLU A 83 -11.24 -8.15 -7.37
#